data_AF-A0A430R718-F1
#
_entry.id   AF-A0A430R718-F1
#
_cell.length_a   1.000
_cell.length_b   1.000
_cell.length_c   1.000
_cell.angle_alpha   90.00
_cell.angle_beta   90.00
_cell.angle_gamma   90.00
#
_symmetry.space_group_name_H-M   'P 1'
#
loop_
_entity.id
_entity.type
_entity.pdbx_description
1 polymer ?
#
loop_
_entity_poly.entity_id
_entity_poly.type
_entity_poly.pdbx_seq_one_letter_code
_entity_poly.pdbx_strand_id
1 'polypeptide(L)' 'AGAVVLSALLSEPLRALPDGALKDLAPRVFLGGQGAGPEEARRLGAEYMEDLKGLAEALWLPRGPEKEAI' A
#
# COMPACT_ATOMS: atom_id res chain seq x y z
N ALA A 1 4.27 -16.55 -0.83
CA ALA A 1 4.77 -15.35 -0.11
C ALA A 1 3.57 -14.66 0.55
N GLY A 2 3.71 -14.13 1.76
CA GLY A 2 2.62 -13.42 2.45
C GLY A 2 2.48 -11.98 1.99
N ALA A 3 1.38 -11.33 2.39
CA ALA A 3 1.12 -9.91 2.16
C ALA A 3 0.56 -9.27 3.43
N VAL A 4 0.76 -7.97 3.58
CA VAL A 4 0.12 -7.15 4.63
C VAL A 4 -0.94 -6.27 3.98
N VAL A 5 -2.11 -6.19 4.61
CA VAL A 5 -3.22 -5.34 4.17
C VAL A 5 -3.58 -4.41 5.32
N LEU A 6 -3.51 -3.10 5.07
CA LEU A 6 -3.84 -2.07 6.03
C LEU A 6 -5.10 -1.31 5.58
N SER A 7 -6.03 -1.13 6.51
CA SER A 7 -7.20 -0.28 6.32
C SER A 7 -7.03 0.99 7.14
N ALA A 8 -6.98 2.14 6.47
CA ALA A 8 -6.89 3.44 7.10
C ALA A 8 -8.20 4.20 6.88
N LEU A 9 -8.97 4.39 7.95
CA LEU A 9 -10.16 5.25 7.93
C LEU A 9 -9.78 6.73 8.03
N LEU A 10 -8.72 7.03 8.78
CA LEU A 10 -8.22 8.38 9.03
C LEU A 10 -6.89 8.57 8.29
N SER A 11 -6.64 9.80 7.85
CA SER A 11 -5.43 10.18 7.11
C SER A 11 -4.27 10.58 8.03
N GLU A 12 -4.59 11.05 9.23
CA GLU A 12 -3.64 11.53 10.24
C GLU A 12 -2.60 10.48 10.63
N PRO A 13 -2.97 9.20 10.87
CA PRO A 13 -1.98 8.17 11.17
C PRO A 13 -1.00 7.92 10.02
N LEU A 14 -1.45 8.04 8.77
CA LEU A 14 -0.59 7.86 7.60
C LEU A 14 0.41 9.02 7.45
N ARG A 15 -0.08 10.26 7.59
CA ARG A 15 0.75 11.47 7.52
C ARG A 15 1.83 11.52 8.59
N ALA A 16 1.59 10.90 9.74
CA ALA A 16 2.56 10.84 10.84
C ALA A 16 3.73 9.87 10.56
N LEU A 17 3.56 8.94 9.61
CA LEU A 17 4.60 7.97 9.26
C LEU A 17 5.65 8.60 8.33
N PRO A 18 6.94 8.25 8.50
CA PRO A 18 8.00 8.68 7.59
C PRO A 18 7.86 8.02 6.21
N ASP A 19 8.54 8.60 5.22
CA ASP A 19 8.59 8.04 3.87
C ASP A 19 9.16 6.62 3.88
N GLY A 20 8.54 5.72 3.11
CA GLY A 20 8.94 4.32 3.02
C GLY A 20 8.62 3.46 4.25
N ALA A 21 7.92 3.98 5.26
CA ALA A 21 7.64 3.26 6.52
C ALA A 21 6.98 1.89 6.36
N LEU A 22 6.24 1.66 5.26
CA LEU A 22 5.53 0.42 5.00
C LEU A 22 6.28 -0.52 4.03
N LYS A 23 7.34 -0.05 3.36
CA LYS A 23 8.00 -0.75 2.24
C LYS A 23 8.43 -2.18 2.57
N ASP A 24 8.99 -2.37 3.77
CA ASP A 24 9.68 -3.61 4.14
C ASP A 24 8.86 -4.50 5.11
N LEU A 25 7.58 -4.18 5.36
CA LEU A 25 6.74 -4.97 6.28
C LEU A 25 6.44 -6.38 5.74
N ALA A 26 6.37 -6.52 4.42
CA ALA A 26 6.12 -7.78 3.74
C ALA A 26 6.58 -7.67 2.27
N PRO A 27 6.69 -8.79 1.54
CA PRO A 27 6.96 -8.76 0.10
C PRO A 27 5.99 -7.88 -0.69
N ARG A 28 4.74 -7.75 -0.21
CA ARG A 28 3.70 -6.85 -0.72
C ARG A 28 2.90 -6.25 0.42
N VAL A 29 2.66 -4.95 0.34
CA VAL A 29 1.87 -4.21 1.32
C VAL A 29 0.80 -3.43 0.58
N PHE A 30 -0.46 -3.65 0.95
CA PHE A 30 -1.60 -2.95 0.38
C PHE A 30 -2.17 -1.97 1.40
N LEU A 31 -2.60 -0.81 0.91
CA LEU A 31 -3.22 0.22 1.70
C LEU A 31 -4.54 0.65 1.05
N GLY A 32 -5.64 0.60 1.81
CA GLY A 32 -6.95 1.06 1.38
C GLY A 32 -7.73 1.70 2.53
N GLY A 33 -9.00 2.04 2.28
CA GLY A 33 -9.86 2.76 3.22
C GLY A 33 -9.93 4.27 2.91
N GLN A 34 -10.92 4.94 3.49
CA GLN A 34 -11.28 6.33 3.15
C GLN A 34 -10.18 7.36 3.45
N GLY A 35 -9.29 7.06 4.40
CA GLY A 35 -8.16 7.91 4.77
C GLY A 35 -6.92 7.69 3.90
N ALA A 36 -6.92 6.67 3.04
CA ALA A 36 -5.81 6.35 2.15
C ALA A 36 -6.00 6.96 0.75
N GLY A 37 -4.88 7.22 0.08
CA GLY A 37 -4.88 7.65 -1.31
C GLY A 37 -3.62 7.16 -2.05
N PRO A 38 -3.60 7.23 -3.39
CA PRO A 38 -2.52 6.68 -4.20
C PRO A 38 -1.16 7.37 -3.97
N GLU A 39 -1.15 8.68 -3.72
CA GLU A 39 0.08 9.44 -3.44
C GLU A 39 0.68 9.06 -2.08
N GLU A 40 -0.16 8.99 -1.05
CA GLU A 40 0.28 8.64 0.30
C GLU A 40 0.72 7.18 0.41
N ALA A 41 0.01 6.26 -0.26
CA ALA A 41 0.44 4.87 -0.37
C ALA A 41 1.82 4.77 -1.03
N ARG A 42 2.06 5.50 -2.12
CA ARG A 42 3.37 5.53 -2.79
C ARG A 42 4.45 6.09 -1.87
N ARG A 43 4.20 7.22 -1.20
CA ARG A 43 5.13 7.84 -0.24
C ARG A 43 5.55 6.84 0.84
N LEU A 44 4.59 6.06 1.34
CA LEU A 44 4.82 5.07 2.40
C LEU A 44 5.40 3.74 1.89
N GLY A 45 5.47 3.51 0.58
CA GLY A 45 5.99 2.27 -0.01
C GLY A 45 4.96 1.14 -0.10
N ALA A 46 3.67 1.46 -0.17
CA ALA A 46 2.56 0.50 -0.29
C ALA A 46 1.84 0.61 -1.64
N GLU A 47 1.13 -0.46 -2.03
CA GLU A 47 0.23 -0.53 -3.17
C GLU A 47 -1.17 -0.02 -2.76
N TYR A 48 -1.66 1.06 -3.38
CA TYR A 48 -3.00 1.58 -3.09
C TYR A 48 -4.09 0.69 -3.69
N MET A 49 -5.12 0.41 -2.92
CA MET A 49 -6.31 -0.33 -3.35
C MET A 49 -7.57 0.47 -3.06
N GLU A 50 -8.30 0.83 -4.12
CA GLU A 50 -9.57 1.55 -4.02
C GLU A 50 -10.71 0.66 -3.54
N ASP A 51 -10.73 -0.60 -3.99
CA ASP A 51 -11.77 -1.55 -3.63
C ASP A 51 -11.21 -2.92 -3.20
N LEU A 52 -12.05 -3.68 -2.50
CA LEU A 52 -11.71 -5.01 -2.00
C LEU A 52 -11.75 -6.09 -3.10
N LYS A 53 -12.43 -5.81 -4.22
CA LYS A 53 -12.57 -6.78 -5.31
C LYS A 53 -11.24 -6.92 -6.05
N GLY A 54 -10.63 -5.80 -6.41
CA GLY A 54 -9.31 -5.72 -7.00
C GLY A 54 -8.21 -6.22 -6.08
N LEU A 55 -8.40 -6.17 -4.75
CA LEU A 55 -7.39 -6.67 -3.80
C LEU A 55 -7.17 -8.18 -3.96
N ALA A 56 -8.25 -8.94 -4.15
CA ALA A 56 -8.15 -10.38 -4.36
C ALA A 56 -7.37 -10.71 -5.64
N GLU A 57 -7.70 -10.05 -6.75
CA GLU A 57 -6.99 -10.20 -8.02
C GLU A 57 -5.52 -9.77 -7.90
N ALA A 58 -5.26 -8.64 -7.24
CA ALA A 58 -3.93 -8.12 -7.02
C ALA A 58 -3.07 -9.11 -6.25
N LEU A 59 -3.57 -9.72 -5.17
CA LEU A 59 -2.86 -10.73 -4.37
C LEU A 59 -2.43 -11.96 -5.18
N TRP A 60 -3.17 -12.30 -6.24
CA TRP A 60 -2.91 -13.48 -7.08
C TRP A 60 -1.91 -13.18 -8.19
N LEU A 61 -1.83 -11.93 -8.63
CA LEU A 61 -0.87 -11.49 -9.63
C LEU A 61 0.54 -11.35 -9.03
N PRO A 62 1.60 -11.66 -9.80
CA PRO A 62 2.96 -11.35 -9.37
C PRO A 62 3.13 -9.84 -9.24
N ARG A 63 3.97 -9.41 -8.28
CA ARG A 63 4.32 -7.99 -8.11
C ARG A 63 4.99 -7.50 -9.40
N GLY A 64 4.53 -6.36 -9.92
CA GLY A 64 5.17 -5.70 -11.06
C GLY A 64 6.59 -5.23 -10.71
N PRO A 65 7.41 -4.86 -11.72
CA PRO A 65 8.78 -4.38 -11.48
C PRO A 65 8.78 -3.17 -10.53
N GLU A 66 9.75 -3.12 -9.60
CA GLU A 66 9.96 -1.95 -8.77
C GLU A 66 10.26 -0.75 -9.67
N LYS A 67 9.44 0.30 -9.57
CA LYS A 67 9.78 1.58 -10.18
C LYS A 67 10.81 2.24 -9.27
N GLU A 68 12.09 2.12 -9.64
CA GLU A 68 13.13 2.98 -9.10
C GLU A 68 12.75 4.43 -9.41
N ALA A 69 12.64 5.25 -8.35
CA ALA A 69 12.52 6.69 -8.50
C ALA A 69 13.87 7.20 -9.04
N ILE A 70 13.86 7.72 -10.26
CA ILE A 70 14.99 8.44 -10.89
C ILE A 70 15.03 9.86 -10.33
#